data_AF-A0A075F7E2-F1
#
_entry.id   AF-A0A075F7E2-F1
#
_cell.length_a   1.000
_cell.length_b   1.000
_cell.length_c   1.000
_cell.angle_alpha   90.00
_cell.angle_beta   90.00
_cell.angle_gamma   90.00
#
_symmetry.space_group_name_H-M   'P 1'
#
loop_
_entity.id
_entity.type
_entity.pdbx_description
1 polymer ?
#
loop_
_entity_poly.entity_id
_entity_poly.type
_entity_poly.pdbx_seq_one_letter_code
_entity_poly.pdbx_strand_id
1 'polypeptide(L)'
;PEMRNKDVFVVSSDTLVETPVVVDLIKKTMLQIEAGAKRNGLPITQHAVTPKTNETFWVNLLGKGYPAPTRSFRWCTERMKINPVSDFIKEKVSQFDEVIVVLGSRSSESASRAQVIAKHKIDGSRLARHTTLANAFIYTPIDTWDVEDVWKLLRGAFRYAPEYIDEWESPWG
;
A
#
# COMPACT_ATOMS: atom_id res chain seq x y z
N PRO A 1 -8.13 -2.20 23.77
CA PRO A 1 -6.75 -2.43 23.27
C PRO A 1 -6.37 -3.92 23.26
N GLU A 2 -6.73 -4.62 24.33
CA GLU A 2 -6.40 -6.03 24.62
C GLU A 2 -6.90 -7.06 23.57
N MET A 3 -7.89 -6.71 22.75
CA MET A 3 -8.38 -7.59 21.67
C MET A 3 -7.64 -7.41 20.33
N ARG A 4 -6.65 -6.50 20.24
CA ARG A 4 -5.88 -6.24 19.01
C ARG A 4 -4.73 -7.25 18.89
N ASN A 5 -5.07 -8.52 18.67
CA ASN A 5 -4.12 -9.63 18.61
C ASN A 5 -3.83 -10.12 17.19
N LYS A 6 -4.48 -9.56 16.18
CA LYS A 6 -4.26 -9.93 14.78
C LYS A 6 -3.03 -9.24 14.24
N ASP A 7 -2.16 -10.00 13.57
CA ASP A 7 -1.00 -9.45 12.89
C ASP A 7 -1.42 -8.51 11.76
N VAL A 8 -0.77 -7.35 11.71
CA VAL A 8 -0.94 -6.34 10.67
C VAL A 8 0.39 -6.10 9.99
N PHE A 9 0.41 -6.31 8.69
CA PHE A 9 1.60 -6.13 7.86
C PHE A 9 1.45 -4.84 7.05
N VAL A 10 2.27 -3.84 7.33
CA VAL A 10 2.38 -2.64 6.50
C VAL A 10 3.36 -2.95 5.40
N VAL A 11 2.88 -2.98 4.15
CA VAL A 11 3.69 -3.38 3.00
C VAL A 11 3.98 -2.18 2.13
N SER A 12 5.25 -2.01 1.74
CA SER A 12 5.67 -1.04 0.74
C SER A 12 6.40 -1.75 -0.39
N SER A 13 6.05 -1.43 -1.65
CA SER A 13 6.72 -1.99 -2.82
C SER A 13 7.83 -1.04 -3.27
N ASP A 14 9.08 -1.43 -3.05
CA ASP A 14 10.25 -0.72 -3.56
C ASP A 14 10.55 -1.21 -4.98
N THR A 15 10.34 -0.33 -5.95
CA THR A 15 10.58 -0.63 -7.37
C THR A 15 12.05 -0.57 -7.75
N LEU A 16 12.94 -0.07 -6.89
CA LEU A 16 14.36 0.17 -7.18
C LEU A 16 14.60 1.21 -8.29
N VAL A 17 13.57 1.96 -8.69
CA VAL A 17 13.66 3.07 -9.66
C VAL A 17 13.10 4.39 -9.12
N GLU A 18 12.66 4.40 -7.85
CA GLU A 18 12.27 5.63 -7.17
C GLU A 18 13.50 6.52 -6.91
N THR A 19 13.29 7.82 -6.71
CA THR A 19 14.38 8.74 -6.40
C THR A 19 14.93 8.48 -4.99
N PRO A 20 16.24 8.73 -4.72
CA PRO A 20 16.81 8.50 -3.39
C PRO A 20 16.05 9.19 -2.26
N VAL A 21 15.57 10.41 -2.50
CA VAL A 21 14.77 11.18 -1.53
C VAL A 21 13.47 10.46 -1.16
N VAL A 22 12.77 9.88 -2.14
CA VAL A 22 11.54 9.12 -1.91
C VAL A 22 11.83 7.81 -1.17
N VAL A 23 12.92 7.12 -1.52
CA VAL A 23 13.35 5.89 -0.83
C VAL A 23 13.63 6.16 0.64
N ASP A 24 14.36 7.22 0.95
CA ASP A 24 14.70 7.59 2.33
C ASP A 24 13.46 7.98 3.14
N LEU A 25 12.53 8.73 2.53
CA LEU A 25 11.25 9.08 3.17
C LEU A 25 10.43 7.83 3.50
N ILE A 26 10.29 6.89 2.56
CA ILE A 26 9.54 5.65 2.77
C ILE A 26 10.19 4.83 3.90
N LYS A 27 11.52 4.63 3.86
CA LYS A 27 12.25 3.90 4.89
C LYS A 27 12.05 4.53 6.27
N LYS A 28 12.22 5.85 6.38
CA LYS A 28 12.02 6.59 7.64
C LYS A 28 10.59 6.42 8.15
N THR A 29 9.59 6.55 7.29
CA THR A 29 8.18 6.41 7.64
C THR A 29 7.86 5.00 8.13
N MET A 30 8.35 3.97 7.45
CA MET A 30 8.14 2.56 7.84
C MET A 30 8.75 2.26 9.21
N LEU A 31 9.96 2.76 9.48
CA LEU A 31 10.61 2.63 10.80
C LEU A 31 9.83 3.37 11.89
N GLN A 32 9.31 4.56 11.60
CA GLN A 32 8.50 5.33 12.56
C GLN A 32 7.18 4.62 12.89
N ILE A 33 6.52 4.01 11.90
CA ILE A 33 5.30 3.23 12.09
C ILE A 33 5.58 2.02 12.99
N GLU A 34 6.61 1.23 12.69
CA GLU A 34 6.95 0.05 13.49
C GLU A 34 7.39 0.44 14.92
N ALA A 35 8.18 1.51 15.06
CA ALA A 35 8.54 2.04 16.37
C ALA A 35 7.30 2.49 17.16
N GLY A 36 6.36 3.17 16.52
CA GLY A 36 5.08 3.55 17.13
C GLY A 36 4.23 2.36 17.54
N ALA A 37 4.20 1.31 16.71
CA ALA A 37 3.52 0.06 17.03
C ALA A 37 4.12 -0.62 18.26
N LYS A 38 5.46 -0.75 18.32
CA LYS A 38 6.18 -1.32 19.46
C LYS A 38 5.92 -0.54 20.75
N ARG A 39 6.01 0.80 20.71
CA ARG A 39 5.70 1.65 21.88
C ARG A 39 4.28 1.43 22.42
N ASN A 40 3.33 1.18 21.53
CA ASN A 40 1.92 1.03 21.87
C ASN A 40 1.47 -0.44 22.04
N GLY A 41 2.40 -1.41 21.99
CA GLY A 41 2.08 -2.83 22.06
C GLY A 41 1.13 -3.32 20.95
N LEU A 42 1.22 -2.74 19.75
CA LEU A 42 0.39 -3.12 18.61
C LEU A 42 1.12 -4.17 17.74
N PRO A 43 0.44 -5.23 17.27
CA PRO A 43 1.02 -6.27 16.41
C PRO A 43 1.15 -5.78 14.95
N ILE A 44 1.85 -4.66 14.75
CA ILE A 44 2.08 -4.08 13.42
C ILE A 44 3.57 -4.19 13.09
N THR A 45 3.88 -4.79 11.94
CA THR A 45 5.24 -4.88 11.41
C THR A 45 5.30 -4.29 10.00
N GLN A 46 6.45 -3.73 9.65
CA GLN A 46 6.70 -3.17 8.32
C GLN A 46 7.43 -4.20 7.44
N HIS A 47 7.09 -4.23 6.15
CA HIS A 47 7.67 -5.14 5.16
C HIS A 47 7.89 -4.40 3.84
N ALA A 48 9.15 -4.25 3.42
CA ALA A 48 9.49 -3.78 2.09
C ALA A 48 9.61 -4.98 1.14
N VAL A 49 8.86 -4.96 0.03
CA VAL A 49 8.95 -5.97 -1.03
C VAL A 49 9.63 -5.39 -2.26
N THR A 50 10.44 -6.19 -2.94
CA THR A 50 11.20 -5.78 -4.12
C THR A 50 10.98 -6.75 -5.28
N PRO A 51 11.11 -6.30 -6.54
CA PRO A 51 11.13 -7.19 -7.69
C PRO A 51 12.26 -8.21 -7.59
N LYS A 52 12.01 -9.42 -8.08
CA LYS A 52 13.05 -10.42 -8.31
C LYS A 52 14.12 -9.83 -9.23
N THR A 53 15.38 -10.21 -9.06
CA THR A 53 16.51 -9.62 -9.82
C THR A 53 16.28 -9.64 -11.33
N ASN A 54 15.75 -10.75 -11.86
CA ASN A 54 15.43 -10.91 -13.28
C ASN A 54 14.21 -10.09 -13.75
N GLU A 55 13.47 -9.47 -12.83
CA GLU A 55 12.30 -8.62 -13.07
C GLU A 55 12.59 -7.12 -12.82
N THR A 56 13.81 -6.76 -12.41
CA THR A 56 14.22 -5.38 -12.21
C THR A 56 14.28 -4.58 -13.51
N PHE A 57 14.24 -3.26 -13.39
CA PHE A 57 14.16 -2.35 -14.55
C PHE A 57 15.32 -2.52 -15.52
N TRP A 58 16.56 -2.45 -15.03
CA TRP A 58 17.76 -2.50 -15.88
C TRP A 58 17.98 -3.88 -16.49
N VAL A 59 17.63 -4.95 -15.77
CA VAL A 59 17.73 -6.31 -16.33
C VAL A 59 16.73 -6.50 -17.48
N ASN A 60 15.50 -5.99 -17.37
CA ASN A 60 14.55 -6.10 -18.49
C ASN A 60 14.89 -5.13 -19.63
N LEU A 61 15.27 -3.89 -19.32
CA LEU A 61 15.57 -2.87 -20.33
C LEU A 61 16.86 -3.19 -21.09
N LEU A 62 17.98 -3.31 -20.38
CA LEU A 62 19.31 -3.48 -20.98
C LEU A 62 19.65 -4.95 -21.21
N GLY A 63 19.28 -5.82 -20.27
CA GLY A 63 19.61 -7.25 -20.35
C GLY A 63 18.72 -8.02 -21.35
N LYS A 64 17.40 -7.82 -21.28
CA LYS A 64 16.42 -8.53 -22.14
C LYS A 64 15.97 -7.72 -23.36
N GLY A 65 16.37 -6.45 -23.47
CA GLY A 65 16.03 -5.58 -24.60
C GLY A 65 14.56 -5.17 -24.66
N TYR A 66 13.86 -5.11 -23.52
CA TYR A 66 12.49 -4.60 -23.51
C TYR A 66 12.50 -3.12 -23.90
N PRO A 67 11.50 -2.62 -24.66
CA PRO A 67 11.42 -1.19 -24.93
C PRO A 67 11.18 -0.43 -23.62
N ALA A 68 11.67 0.80 -23.54
CA ALA A 68 11.43 1.67 -22.40
C ALA A 68 9.90 1.77 -22.14
N PRO A 69 9.45 1.68 -20.87
CA PRO A 69 8.03 1.63 -20.58
C PRO A 69 7.35 2.93 -20.98
N THR A 70 6.18 2.81 -21.59
CA THR A 70 5.36 3.93 -22.03
C THR A 70 4.01 3.90 -21.34
N ARG A 71 3.18 4.93 -21.55
CA ARG A 71 1.82 4.96 -21.01
C ARG A 71 0.96 3.78 -21.48
N SER A 72 1.19 3.28 -22.69
CA SER A 72 0.47 2.14 -23.28
C SER A 72 1.15 0.80 -23.03
N PHE A 73 2.46 0.78 -22.79
CA PHE A 73 3.23 -0.43 -22.57
C PHE A 73 3.98 -0.38 -21.23
N ARG A 74 3.26 -0.70 -20.14
CA ARG A 74 3.72 -0.58 -18.75
C ARG A 74 4.16 -1.92 -18.16
N TRP A 75 5.07 -2.63 -18.84
CA TRP A 75 5.56 -3.93 -18.37
C TRP A 75 6.16 -3.90 -16.96
N CYS A 76 6.68 -2.74 -16.53
CA CYS A 76 7.26 -2.53 -15.21
C CYS A 76 6.21 -2.54 -14.08
N THR A 77 4.97 -2.11 -14.33
CA THR A 77 3.92 -2.08 -13.27
C THR A 77 3.65 -3.48 -12.72
N GLU A 78 3.44 -4.45 -13.61
CA GLU A 78 3.17 -5.82 -13.20
C GLU A 78 4.37 -6.42 -12.46
N ARG A 79 5.55 -6.36 -13.08
CA ARG A 79 6.79 -6.98 -12.56
C ARG A 79 7.32 -6.34 -11.29
N MET A 80 7.27 -5.02 -11.20
CA MET A 80 7.97 -4.27 -10.15
C MET A 80 7.06 -3.73 -9.06
N LYS A 81 5.74 -3.62 -9.31
CA LYS A 81 4.76 -3.18 -8.30
C LYS A 81 3.78 -4.28 -7.92
N ILE A 82 3.19 -4.99 -8.88
CA ILE A 82 2.10 -5.95 -8.60
C ILE A 82 2.64 -7.29 -8.11
N ASN A 83 3.62 -7.88 -8.80
CA ASN A 83 4.15 -9.20 -8.49
C ASN A 83 4.78 -9.29 -7.09
N PRO A 84 5.64 -8.34 -6.65
CA PRO A 84 6.26 -8.42 -5.33
C PRO A 84 5.22 -8.40 -4.20
N VAL A 85 4.21 -7.55 -4.32
CA VAL A 85 3.11 -7.47 -3.34
C VAL A 85 2.24 -8.73 -3.41
N SER A 86 1.93 -9.22 -4.61
CA SER A 86 1.12 -10.43 -4.78
C SER A 86 1.81 -11.67 -4.21
N ASP A 87 3.12 -11.81 -4.39
CA ASP A 87 3.90 -12.92 -3.84
C ASP A 87 3.91 -12.84 -2.30
N PHE A 88 4.06 -11.65 -1.71
CA PHE A 88 3.93 -11.46 -0.27
C PHE A 88 2.54 -11.83 0.26
N ILE A 89 1.48 -11.39 -0.42
CA ILE A 89 0.10 -11.73 -0.02
C ILE A 89 -0.11 -13.25 -0.09
N LYS A 90 0.37 -13.92 -1.15
CA LYS A 90 0.26 -15.39 -1.27
C LYS A 90 0.99 -16.12 -0.15
N GLU A 91 2.18 -15.66 0.24
CA GLU A 91 2.90 -16.22 1.38
C GLU A 91 2.07 -16.10 2.66
N LYS A 92 1.45 -14.94 2.90
CA LYS A 92 0.60 -14.73 4.09
C LYS A 92 -0.69 -15.54 4.04
N VAL A 93 -1.34 -15.66 2.89
CA VAL A 93 -2.48 -16.57 2.70
C VAL A 93 -2.08 -18.01 3.03
N SER A 94 -0.89 -18.47 2.61
CA SER A 94 -0.41 -19.81 2.94
C SER A 94 -0.11 -20.00 4.44
N GLN A 95 0.19 -18.93 5.18
CA GLN A 95 0.47 -18.98 6.62
C GLN A 95 -0.80 -18.86 7.48
N PHE A 96 -1.79 -18.09 7.02
CA PHE A 96 -2.94 -17.68 7.82
C PHE A 96 -4.31 -18.12 7.24
N ASP A 97 -4.30 -18.93 6.18
CA ASP A 97 -5.43 -19.39 5.36
C ASP A 97 -6.20 -18.30 4.61
N GLU A 98 -6.45 -17.15 5.25
CA GLU A 98 -7.16 -16.00 4.71
C GLU A 98 -6.49 -14.69 5.11
N VAL A 99 -6.56 -13.68 4.24
CA VAL A 99 -6.02 -12.34 4.52
C VAL A 99 -6.98 -11.23 4.10
N ILE A 100 -6.88 -10.09 4.77
CA ILE A 100 -7.59 -8.87 4.40
C ILE A 100 -6.56 -7.82 3.99
N VAL A 101 -6.64 -7.40 2.73
CA VAL A 101 -5.83 -6.33 2.15
C VAL A 101 -6.56 -5.01 2.37
N VAL A 102 -5.97 -4.13 3.18
CA VAL A 102 -6.52 -2.80 3.43
C VAL A 102 -5.99 -1.82 2.40
N LEU A 103 -6.89 -1.13 1.69
CA LEU A 103 -6.53 -0.16 0.64
C LEU A 103 -7.16 1.20 0.90
N GLY A 104 -6.44 2.27 0.57
CA GLY A 104 -6.93 3.65 0.67
C GLY A 104 -7.73 4.14 -0.54
N SER A 105 -8.22 3.25 -1.41
CA SER A 105 -8.95 3.64 -2.62
C SER A 105 -10.31 4.25 -2.30
N ARG A 106 -10.66 5.33 -3.02
CA ARG A 106 -11.94 6.05 -2.86
C ARG A 106 -12.71 6.11 -4.17
N SER A 107 -14.03 6.03 -4.09
CA SER A 107 -14.90 6.10 -5.27
C SER A 107 -14.83 7.47 -5.96
N SER A 108 -14.59 8.54 -5.21
CA SER A 108 -14.43 9.90 -5.73
C SER A 108 -13.08 10.16 -6.40
N GLU A 109 -12.13 9.20 -6.40
CA GLU A 109 -10.85 9.36 -7.14
C GLU A 109 -11.05 9.39 -8.66
N SER A 110 -11.95 8.56 -9.19
CA SER A 110 -12.32 8.55 -10.61
C SER A 110 -13.53 7.65 -10.87
N ALA A 111 -14.21 7.86 -12.00
CA ALA A 111 -15.28 6.97 -12.47
C ALA A 111 -14.80 5.50 -12.59
N SER A 112 -13.57 5.29 -13.08
CA SER A 112 -12.99 3.95 -13.19
C SER A 112 -12.79 3.28 -11.82
N ARG A 113 -12.37 4.03 -10.79
CA ARG A 113 -12.21 3.53 -9.43
C ARG A 113 -13.56 3.18 -8.81
N ALA A 114 -14.56 4.05 -8.96
CA ALA A 114 -15.92 3.78 -8.49
C ALA A 114 -16.49 2.47 -9.07
N GLN A 115 -16.33 2.27 -10.38
CA GLN A 115 -16.77 1.03 -11.06
C GLN A 115 -16.06 -0.21 -10.52
N VAL A 116 -14.74 -0.14 -10.32
CA VAL A 116 -13.96 -1.29 -9.80
C VAL A 116 -14.34 -1.61 -8.36
N ILE A 117 -14.54 -0.61 -7.50
CA ILE A 117 -14.97 -0.82 -6.11
C ILE A 117 -16.36 -1.47 -6.08
N ALA A 118 -17.32 -0.93 -6.85
CA ALA A 118 -18.67 -1.48 -6.93
C ALA A 118 -18.71 -2.92 -7.44
N LYS A 119 -17.90 -3.24 -8.47
CA LYS A 119 -17.89 -4.56 -9.11
C LYS A 119 -17.46 -5.71 -8.18
N HIS A 120 -16.55 -5.45 -7.23
CA HIS A 120 -15.97 -6.52 -6.40
C HIS A 120 -16.54 -6.58 -4.98
N LYS A 121 -17.46 -5.67 -4.66
CA LYS A 121 -18.12 -5.60 -3.36
C LYS A 121 -18.95 -6.85 -3.11
N ILE A 122 -18.90 -7.36 -1.89
CA ILE A 122 -19.76 -8.46 -1.44
C ILE A 122 -21.00 -7.84 -0.80
N ASP A 123 -22.19 -8.19 -1.30
CA ASP A 123 -23.45 -7.68 -0.78
C ASP A 123 -23.60 -7.99 0.71
N GLY A 124 -24.03 -6.99 1.48
CA GLY A 124 -24.18 -7.11 2.93
C GLY A 124 -22.85 -7.10 3.72
N SER A 125 -21.70 -6.91 3.07
CA SER A 125 -20.39 -6.87 3.71
C SER A 125 -19.63 -5.57 3.46
N ARG A 126 -18.71 -5.22 4.37
CA ARG A 126 -17.70 -4.17 4.15
C ARG A 126 -16.49 -4.66 3.34
N LEU A 127 -16.45 -5.96 3.04
CA LEU A 127 -15.37 -6.59 2.29
C LEU A 127 -15.71 -6.72 0.81
N ALA A 128 -14.67 -6.71 -0.01
CA ALA A 128 -14.70 -7.06 -1.42
C ALA A 128 -13.81 -8.28 -1.67
N ARG A 129 -14.03 -9.03 -2.75
CA ARG A 129 -13.12 -10.12 -3.13
C ARG A 129 -11.91 -9.57 -3.87
N HIS A 130 -10.72 -10.08 -3.57
CA HIS A 130 -9.55 -9.81 -4.41
C HIS A 130 -9.74 -10.47 -5.78
N THR A 131 -9.36 -9.78 -6.86
CA THR A 131 -9.62 -10.21 -8.24
C THR A 131 -8.87 -11.48 -8.64
N THR A 132 -7.63 -11.61 -8.20
CA THR A 132 -6.69 -12.63 -8.67
C THR A 132 -6.16 -13.56 -7.58
N LEU A 133 -6.38 -13.23 -6.31
CA LEU A 133 -5.81 -13.96 -5.17
C LEU A 133 -6.95 -14.63 -4.42
N ALA A 134 -7.00 -15.95 -4.47
CA ALA A 134 -7.95 -16.72 -3.68
C ALA A 134 -7.71 -16.46 -2.18
N ASN A 135 -8.79 -16.50 -1.39
CA ASN A 135 -8.76 -16.27 0.06
C ASN A 135 -8.15 -14.92 0.51
N ALA A 136 -8.06 -13.96 -0.41
CA ALA A 136 -7.75 -12.58 -0.09
C ALA A 136 -9.01 -11.71 -0.27
N PHE A 137 -9.32 -10.93 0.77
CA PHE A 137 -10.39 -9.95 0.74
C PHE A 137 -9.81 -8.54 0.72
N ILE A 138 -10.55 -7.59 0.16
CA ILE A 138 -10.18 -6.19 0.12
C ILE A 138 -11.07 -5.44 1.11
N TYR A 139 -10.47 -4.57 1.90
CA TYR A 139 -11.18 -3.63 2.76
C TYR A 139 -10.74 -2.20 2.45
N THR A 140 -11.68 -1.38 2.01
CA THR A 140 -11.46 0.04 1.69
C THR A 140 -12.21 0.92 2.69
N PRO A 141 -11.61 1.27 3.84
CA PRO A 141 -12.32 1.94 4.94
C PRO A 141 -12.82 3.34 4.60
N ILE A 142 -12.22 3.97 3.59
CA ILE A 142 -12.50 5.35 3.16
C ILE A 142 -13.11 5.40 1.76
N ASP A 143 -13.69 4.31 1.27
CA ASP A 143 -14.22 4.19 -0.10
C ASP A 143 -15.28 5.24 -0.47
N THR A 144 -16.01 5.75 0.52
CA THR A 144 -17.02 6.81 0.37
C THR A 144 -16.52 8.22 0.66
N TRP A 145 -15.25 8.40 1.05
CA TRP A 145 -14.71 9.70 1.45
C TRP A 145 -14.35 10.57 0.25
N ASP A 146 -14.61 11.86 0.37
CA ASP A 146 -14.08 12.86 -0.54
C ASP A 146 -12.67 13.30 -0.14
N VAL A 147 -12.00 13.98 -1.07
CA VAL A 147 -10.63 14.48 -0.86
C VAL A 147 -10.57 15.43 0.35
N GLU A 148 -11.62 16.21 0.56
CA GLU A 148 -11.73 17.11 1.71
C GLU A 148 -11.83 16.37 3.05
N ASP A 149 -12.49 15.21 3.11
CA ASP A 149 -12.60 14.44 4.34
C ASP A 149 -11.24 13.85 4.74
N VAL A 150 -10.48 13.40 3.75
CA VAL A 150 -9.10 12.95 3.95
C VAL A 150 -8.23 14.09 4.50
N TRP A 151 -8.28 15.27 3.88
CA TRP A 151 -7.49 16.41 4.34
C TRP A 151 -7.91 16.93 5.72
N LYS A 152 -9.21 16.95 6.02
CA LYS A 152 -9.70 17.28 7.37
C LYS A 152 -9.13 16.32 8.42
N LEU A 153 -9.10 15.02 8.12
CA LEU A 153 -8.49 14.03 9.01
C LEU A 153 -7.00 14.28 9.19
N LEU A 154 -6.25 14.47 8.09
CA LEU A 154 -4.80 14.67 8.15
C LEU A 154 -4.41 15.95 8.92
N ARG A 155 -5.11 17.07 8.67
CA ARG A 155 -4.93 18.32 9.44
C ARG A 155 -5.32 18.15 10.90
N GLY A 156 -6.37 17.39 11.20
CA GLY A 156 -6.76 17.07 12.58
C GLY A 156 -5.74 16.19 13.30
N ALA A 157 -5.13 15.25 12.58
CA ALA A 157 -4.12 14.33 13.10
C ALA A 157 -2.80 15.01 13.47
N PHE A 158 -2.53 16.17 12.86
CA PHE A 158 -1.37 17.01 13.18
C PHE A 158 -1.29 17.39 14.67
N ARG A 159 -2.43 17.46 15.37
CA ARG A 159 -2.47 17.69 16.84
C ARG A 159 -1.78 16.60 17.66
N TYR A 160 -1.52 15.45 17.06
CA TYR A 160 -0.81 14.32 17.68
C TYR A 160 0.60 14.13 17.12
N ALA A 161 1.04 15.00 16.20
CA ALA A 161 2.43 15.06 15.80
C ALA A 161 3.25 15.61 16.99
N PRO A 162 4.44 15.05 17.26
CA PRO A 162 5.33 15.63 18.25
C PRO A 162 5.75 17.05 17.81
N GLU A 163 6.08 17.91 18.78
CA GLU A 163 6.22 19.39 18.72
C GLU A 163 7.16 19.98 17.64
N TYR A 164 7.76 19.16 16.78
CA TYR A 164 8.80 19.50 15.81
C TYR A 164 8.41 19.24 14.35
N ILE A 165 7.12 19.21 14.06
CA ILE A 165 6.61 19.30 12.68
C ILE A 165 5.72 20.54 12.69
N ASP A 166 6.00 21.56 11.88
CA ASP A 166 5.12 22.72 11.69
C ASP A 166 3.94 22.35 10.77
N GLU A 167 2.77 22.99 10.95
CA GLU A 167 1.52 22.64 10.22
C GLU A 167 1.71 22.72 8.70
N TRP A 168 2.67 23.55 8.28
CA TRP A 168 3.04 23.84 6.90
C TRP A 168 4.31 23.08 6.44
N GLU A 169 5.02 22.39 7.33
CA GLU A 169 6.14 21.49 6.99
C GLU A 169 5.65 20.05 6.85
N SER A 170 4.54 19.87 6.15
CA SER A 170 4.12 18.52 5.77
C SER A 170 5.21 17.91 4.86
N PRO A 171 5.53 16.61 4.98
CA PRO A 171 6.44 15.92 4.05
C PRO A 171 5.96 15.94 2.58
N TRP A 172 4.80 16.53 2.31
CA TRP A 172 4.06 16.52 1.06
C TRP A 172 3.93 17.91 0.43
N GLY A 173 4.56 18.93 1.03
CA GLY A 173 4.44 20.34 0.64
C GLY A 173 3.24 21.04 1.27
#